data_AF-A0A9W7E6R4-F1
#
_entry.id   AF-A0A9W7E6R4-F1
#
_cell.length_a   1.000
_cell.length_b   1.000
_cell.length_c   1.000
_cell.angle_alpha   90.00
_cell.angle_beta   90.00
_cell.angle_gamma   90.00
#
_symmetry.space_group_name_H-M   'P 1'
#
loop_
_entity.id
_entity.type
_entity.pdbx_description
1 polymer ?
#
loop_
_entity_poly.entity_id
_entity_poly.type
_entity_poly.pdbx_seq_one_letter_code
_entity_poly.pdbx_strand_id
1 'polypeptide(L)'
;MRYLPLFLRALLSPLFPSLFPCFSSLLLPHPSTPSTSPFLHAVLPSPPSHIYCVGDIHGCHDEFLALLSKIKSRESGDPNYLSSVILVGDLVNKGPDSLATLRYCRSNRVMSVLGNHDLSALRVYRGSKPVVPRQAGKYKWVEGMSEADARYLEALPCTISLAVKGRRYVVVHAGLVPGVPLGEQDARAMTTMRLRTMRSGWILVVFTGEVSQEGGRETTKW
;
A
#
# COMPACT_ATOMS: atom_id res chain seq x y z
N MET A 1 -46.91 22.53 17.96
CA MET A 1 -45.97 23.18 18.91
C MET A 1 -45.83 22.24 20.11
N ARG A 2 -44.60 21.84 20.51
CA ARG A 2 -43.86 22.32 21.72
C ARG A 2 -44.65 22.15 23.04
N TYR A 3 -44.14 21.60 24.15
CA TYR A 3 -42.86 20.91 24.45
C TYR A 3 -42.88 20.34 25.91
N LEU A 4 -42.10 19.27 26.18
CA LEU A 4 -41.57 18.86 27.52
C LEU A 4 -42.61 18.36 28.57
N PRO A 5 -42.24 17.70 29.71
CA PRO A 5 -41.12 18.06 30.62
C PRO A 5 -40.29 16.92 31.31
N LEU A 6 -39.20 17.32 32.01
CA LEU A 6 -38.36 16.57 33.00
C LEU A 6 -37.50 15.40 32.41
N PHE A 7 -36.30 14.98 32.88
CA PHE A 7 -35.31 15.37 33.90
C PHE A 7 -33.96 14.65 33.57
N LEU A 8 -32.75 14.87 34.12
CA LEU A 8 -32.25 15.80 35.16
C LEU A 8 -30.80 16.32 34.84
N ARG A 9 -29.71 15.72 35.38
CA ARG A 9 -28.29 16.12 35.20
C ARG A 9 -27.31 14.96 35.52
N ALA A 10 -26.16 14.97 34.84
CA ALA A 10 -25.08 13.97 34.82
C ALA A 10 -24.44 13.53 36.16
N LEU A 11 -23.84 12.31 36.18
CA LEU A 11 -22.37 12.09 36.33
C LEU A 11 -21.92 10.60 36.26
N LEU A 12 -20.65 10.39 35.85
CA LEU A 12 -19.75 9.23 36.07
C LEU A 12 -19.93 7.87 35.34
N SER A 13 -19.24 7.77 34.18
CA SER A 13 -18.39 6.63 33.76
C SER A 13 -19.02 5.28 33.31
N PRO A 14 -18.30 4.43 32.53
CA PRO A 14 -18.93 3.46 31.64
C PRO A 14 -18.86 2.00 32.10
N LEU A 15 -19.86 1.21 31.68
CA LEU A 15 -19.79 -0.25 31.60
C LEU A 15 -20.35 -0.71 30.24
N PHE A 16 -19.46 -1.18 29.36
CA PHE A 16 -19.80 -1.97 28.18
C PHE A 16 -18.71 -3.04 27.99
N PRO A 17 -19.07 -4.34 27.95
CA PRO A 17 -18.09 -5.41 27.76
C PRO A 17 -17.76 -5.64 26.27
N SER A 18 -16.46 -5.83 26.01
CA SER A 18 -15.85 -6.66 24.96
C SER A 18 -16.65 -7.01 23.69
N LEU A 19 -16.12 -6.61 22.52
CA LEU A 19 -15.59 -7.55 21.51
C LEU A 19 -14.95 -6.77 20.32
N PHE A 20 -13.74 -6.28 20.52
CA PHE A 20 -12.81 -5.93 19.44
C PHE A 20 -11.50 -6.70 19.67
N PRO A 21 -10.97 -7.44 18.69
CA PRO A 21 -9.60 -7.93 18.76
C PRO A 21 -8.65 -6.72 18.77
N CYS A 22 -7.85 -6.62 19.82
CA CYS A 22 -6.94 -5.50 20.02
C CYS A 22 -5.85 -5.48 18.94
N PHE A 23 -5.87 -4.48 18.05
CA PHE A 23 -4.78 -4.20 17.11
C PHE A 23 -3.75 -3.19 17.66
N SER A 24 -3.58 -3.19 19.00
CA SER A 24 -2.64 -2.33 19.70
C SER A 24 -1.70 -3.17 20.56
N SER A 25 -0.42 -2.77 20.58
CA SER A 25 0.70 -3.43 21.27
C SER A 25 1.18 -4.77 20.69
N LEU A 26 2.08 -4.70 19.70
CA LEU A 26 3.32 -5.51 19.64
C LEU A 26 4.33 -5.02 18.56
N LEU A 27 4.44 -3.70 18.35
CA LEU A 27 5.40 -3.10 17.40
C LEU A 27 6.00 -1.79 17.95
N LEU A 28 6.95 -1.91 18.88
CA LEU A 28 7.93 -0.86 19.19
C LEU A 28 9.32 -1.52 19.37
N PRO A 29 10.32 -1.22 18.52
CA PRO A 29 11.63 -1.87 18.57
C PRO A 29 12.59 -1.24 19.59
N HIS A 30 13.59 -2.04 19.98
CA HIS A 30 14.68 -1.65 20.89
C HIS A 30 15.63 -0.62 20.25
N PRO A 31 16.15 0.39 21.00
CA PRO A 31 16.83 1.56 20.43
C PRO A 31 18.30 1.33 20.03
N SER A 32 18.63 0.26 19.30
CA SER A 32 20.04 -0.08 18.99
C SER A 32 20.29 -0.84 17.67
N THR A 33 19.49 -0.61 16.62
CA THR A 33 19.74 -1.16 15.27
C THR A 33 19.58 -0.08 14.17
N PRO A 34 20.53 0.05 13.22
CA PRO A 34 20.48 1.11 12.22
C PRO A 34 19.60 0.76 11.00
N SER A 35 18.64 1.64 10.71
CA SER A 35 18.09 1.93 9.37
C SER A 35 17.65 0.74 8.49
N THR A 36 16.46 0.21 8.75
CA THR A 36 15.67 -0.57 7.78
C THR A 36 14.22 -0.08 7.76
N SER A 37 13.61 0.07 6.57
CA SER A 37 12.16 0.32 6.48
C SER A 37 11.41 -0.84 7.15
N PRO A 38 10.39 -0.60 8.02
CA PRO A 38 9.93 -1.64 8.94
C PRO A 38 9.09 -2.75 8.28
N PHE A 39 8.65 -2.58 7.03
CA PHE A 39 7.73 -3.50 6.36
C PHE A 39 8.21 -3.85 4.95
N LEU A 40 9.14 -4.80 4.83
CA LEU A 40 9.50 -5.36 3.53
C LEU A 40 8.31 -6.08 2.86
N HIS A 41 7.48 -6.72 3.69
CA HIS A 41 6.39 -7.59 3.26
C HIS A 41 5.14 -7.43 4.13
N ALA A 42 3.97 -7.44 3.50
CA ALA A 42 2.67 -7.57 4.16
C ALA A 42 1.89 -8.76 3.59
N VAL A 43 1.02 -9.35 4.39
CA VAL A 43 0.13 -10.45 3.98
C VAL A 43 -1.33 -10.02 4.19
N LEU A 44 -2.18 -10.22 3.18
CA LEU A 44 -3.62 -10.08 3.28
C LEU A 44 -4.22 -11.49 3.48
N PRO A 45 -4.56 -11.90 4.72
CA PRO A 45 -4.91 -13.29 5.03
C PRO A 45 -6.32 -13.68 4.54
N SER A 46 -7.23 -12.72 4.47
CA SER A 46 -8.63 -12.90 4.05
C SER A 46 -9.00 -11.83 3.02
N PRO A 47 -8.47 -11.89 1.78
CA PRO A 47 -8.83 -10.96 0.72
C PRO A 47 -10.29 -11.18 0.30
N PRO A 48 -10.96 -10.14 -0.24
CA PRO A 48 -12.22 -10.29 -0.95
C PRO A 48 -12.17 -11.34 -2.08
N SER A 49 -13.36 -11.75 -2.54
CA SER A 49 -13.53 -12.83 -3.54
C SER A 49 -12.84 -12.57 -4.90
N HIS A 50 -12.47 -11.31 -5.15
CA HIS A 50 -11.71 -10.82 -6.28
C HIS A 50 -11.00 -9.52 -5.87
N ILE A 51 -9.98 -9.10 -6.62
CA ILE A 51 -9.17 -7.90 -6.35
C ILE A 51 -8.97 -7.11 -7.64
N TYR A 52 -9.03 -5.79 -7.54
CA TYR A 52 -8.64 -4.84 -8.57
C TYR A 52 -7.21 -4.35 -8.28
N CYS A 53 -6.24 -4.80 -9.08
CA CYS A 53 -4.90 -4.24 -9.07
C CYS A 53 -4.86 -2.99 -9.97
N VAL A 54 -4.49 -1.84 -9.42
CA VAL A 54 -4.42 -0.56 -10.13
C VAL A 54 -2.95 -0.16 -10.34
N GLY A 55 -2.62 0.21 -11.58
CA GLY A 55 -1.28 0.66 -11.99
C GLY A 55 -0.84 2.01 -11.39
N ASP A 56 0.35 2.47 -11.78
CA ASP A 56 0.92 3.76 -11.39
C ASP A 56 -0.10 4.91 -11.54
N ILE A 57 -0.36 5.66 -10.46
CA ILE A 57 -1.34 6.76 -10.46
C ILE A 57 -0.67 8.10 -10.78
N HIS A 58 0.56 8.31 -10.30
CA HIS A 58 1.35 9.51 -10.57
C HIS A 58 0.66 10.85 -10.28
N GLY A 59 -0.21 10.93 -9.27
CA GLY A 59 -0.93 12.18 -8.98
C GLY A 59 -1.99 12.57 -10.02
N CYS A 60 -2.41 11.67 -10.91
CA CYS A 60 -3.61 11.80 -11.74
C CYS A 60 -4.85 11.59 -10.87
N HIS A 61 -5.13 12.57 -10.00
CA HIS A 61 -6.11 12.43 -8.91
C HIS A 61 -7.54 12.22 -9.43
N ASP A 62 -7.95 13.03 -10.41
CA ASP A 62 -9.31 13.00 -10.96
C ASP A 62 -9.57 11.70 -11.72
N GLU A 63 -8.59 11.22 -12.50
CA GLU A 63 -8.66 9.93 -13.18
C GLU A 63 -8.70 8.76 -12.20
N PHE A 64 -7.96 8.85 -11.09
CA PHE A 64 -8.00 7.86 -10.01
C PHE A 64 -9.38 7.82 -9.33
N LEU A 65 -9.96 8.97 -8.97
CA LEU A 65 -11.32 9.03 -8.43
C LEU A 65 -12.37 8.52 -9.44
N ALA A 66 -12.21 8.82 -10.72
CA ALA A 66 -13.09 8.32 -11.78
C ALA A 66 -12.98 6.80 -11.96
N LEU A 67 -11.78 6.22 -11.80
CA LEU A 67 -11.58 4.76 -11.79
C LEU A 67 -12.22 4.12 -10.55
N LEU A 68 -11.98 4.68 -9.35
CA LEU A 68 -12.59 4.20 -8.12
C LEU A 68 -14.12 4.25 -8.16
N SER A 69 -14.71 5.29 -8.75
CA SER A 69 -16.15 5.38 -8.98
C SER A 69 -16.68 4.23 -9.86
N LYS A 70 -15.97 3.89 -10.94
CA LYS A 70 -16.29 2.73 -11.79
C LYS A 70 -16.17 1.40 -11.05
N ILE A 71 -15.16 1.24 -10.19
CA ILE A 71 -15.00 0.04 -9.34
C ILE A 71 -16.16 -0.05 -8.34
N LYS A 72 -16.46 1.04 -7.62
CA LYS A 72 -17.60 1.09 -6.68
C LYS A 72 -18.93 0.74 -7.37
N SER A 73 -19.14 1.19 -8.60
CA SER A 73 -20.33 0.84 -9.39
C SER A 73 -20.38 -0.64 -9.77
N ARG A 74 -19.23 -1.32 -9.95
CA ARG A 74 -19.18 -2.78 -10.18
C ARG A 74 -19.46 -3.55 -8.90
N GLU A 75 -18.97 -3.06 -7.77
CA GLU A 75 -19.30 -3.56 -6.43
C GLU A 75 -20.71 -3.16 -5.95
N SER A 76 -21.63 -2.88 -6.89
CA SER A 76 -23.04 -2.53 -6.63
C SER A 76 -23.24 -1.40 -5.62
N GLY A 77 -22.27 -0.48 -5.53
CA GLY A 77 -22.31 0.66 -4.64
C GLY A 77 -21.75 0.43 -3.23
N ASP A 78 -21.17 -0.75 -2.93
CA ASP A 78 -20.65 -1.11 -1.61
C ASP A 78 -19.78 0.02 -1.01
N PRO A 79 -20.08 0.52 0.21
CA PRO A 79 -19.21 1.49 0.88
C PRO A 79 -17.79 0.95 1.15
N ASN A 80 -17.62 -0.38 1.25
CA ASN A 80 -16.34 -1.04 1.57
C ASN A 80 -15.54 -1.50 0.34
N TYR A 81 -15.96 -1.13 -0.88
CA TYR A 81 -15.34 -1.54 -2.15
C TYR A 81 -13.80 -1.35 -2.21
N LEU A 82 -13.26 -0.37 -1.47
CA LEU A 82 -11.81 -0.12 -1.38
C LEU A 82 -11.02 -1.28 -0.77
N SER A 83 -11.66 -2.17 0.00
CA SER A 83 -11.04 -3.41 0.49
C SER A 83 -10.68 -4.38 -0.63
N SER A 84 -11.31 -4.26 -1.80
CA SER A 84 -11.00 -5.01 -3.02
C SER A 84 -9.97 -4.33 -3.92
N VAL A 85 -9.39 -3.19 -3.53
CA VAL A 85 -8.46 -2.40 -4.37
C VAL A 85 -7.05 -2.44 -3.81
N ILE A 86 -6.07 -2.82 -4.64
CA ILE A 86 -4.64 -2.75 -4.32
C ILE A 86 -3.92 -1.93 -5.39
N LEU A 87 -3.15 -0.94 -4.97
CA LEU A 87 -2.35 -0.07 -5.83
C LEU A 87 -0.92 -0.63 -5.94
N VAL A 88 -0.30 -0.57 -7.13
CA VAL A 88 1.07 -1.06 -7.36
C VAL A 88 2.17 -0.04 -6.97
N GLY A 89 1.82 0.99 -6.19
CA GLY A 89 2.71 2.10 -5.86
C GLY A 89 2.77 3.17 -6.94
N ASP A 90 3.78 4.03 -6.86
CA ASP A 90 3.96 5.22 -7.71
C ASP A 90 2.70 6.10 -7.71
N LEU A 91 2.22 6.36 -6.49
CA LEU A 91 1.06 7.20 -6.18
C LEU A 91 1.29 8.66 -6.57
N VAL A 92 2.56 9.10 -6.54
CA VAL A 92 2.95 10.52 -6.64
C VAL A 92 3.98 10.82 -7.75
N ASN A 93 4.19 12.12 -7.99
CA ASN A 93 4.99 12.75 -9.05
C ASN A 93 4.49 12.49 -10.49
N LYS A 94 5.02 13.29 -11.43
CA LYS A 94 4.70 13.33 -12.89
C LYS A 94 3.36 14.02 -13.21
N GLY A 95 2.25 13.58 -12.65
CA GLY A 95 0.92 14.16 -12.84
C GLY A 95 0.62 15.37 -11.94
N PRO A 96 -0.56 15.97 -12.09
CA PRO A 96 -0.86 17.32 -11.61
C PRO A 96 -1.06 17.43 -10.09
N ASP A 97 -1.69 16.45 -9.44
CA ASP A 97 -2.01 16.50 -8.01
C ASP A 97 -1.60 15.25 -7.23
N SER A 98 -0.29 15.22 -6.95
CA SER A 98 0.31 14.21 -6.08
C SER A 98 -0.17 14.31 -4.63
N LEU A 99 -0.53 15.51 -4.14
CA LEU A 99 -0.81 15.73 -2.73
C LEU A 99 -2.24 15.31 -2.36
N ALA A 100 -3.23 15.60 -3.21
CA ALA A 100 -4.58 15.09 -3.06
C ALA A 100 -4.62 13.56 -3.22
N THR A 101 -3.90 13.00 -4.20
CA THR A 101 -3.78 11.55 -4.39
C THR A 101 -3.22 10.85 -3.16
N LEU A 102 -2.09 11.35 -2.61
CA LEU A 102 -1.48 10.82 -1.39
C LEU A 102 -2.43 10.92 -0.18
N ARG A 103 -3.07 12.07 0.01
CA ARG A 103 -4.00 12.31 1.13
C ARG A 103 -5.27 11.48 1.03
N TYR A 104 -5.78 11.23 -0.18
CA TYR A 104 -6.90 10.33 -0.40
C TYR A 104 -6.53 8.89 -0.01
N CYS A 105 -5.40 8.38 -0.50
CA CYS A 105 -4.94 7.02 -0.20
C CYS A 105 -4.72 6.84 1.31
N ARG A 106 -4.08 7.81 1.97
CA ARG A 106 -3.89 7.83 3.43
C ARG A 106 -5.21 7.87 4.21
N SER A 107 -6.13 8.77 3.85
CA SER A 107 -7.36 9.00 4.61
C SER A 107 -8.35 7.84 4.50
N ASN A 108 -8.41 7.19 3.33
CA ASN A 108 -9.27 6.03 3.08
C ASN A 108 -8.55 4.69 3.34
N ARG A 109 -7.27 4.72 3.76
CA ARG A 109 -6.42 3.53 3.99
C ARG A 109 -6.39 2.56 2.81
N VAL A 110 -6.32 3.09 1.58
CA VAL A 110 -6.24 2.27 0.37
C VAL A 110 -4.95 1.46 0.41
N MET A 111 -5.05 0.15 0.12
CA MET A 111 -3.90 -0.74 0.13
C MET A 111 -2.96 -0.41 -1.05
N SER A 112 -1.67 -0.24 -0.78
CA SER A 112 -0.65 0.03 -1.79
C SER A 112 0.64 -0.67 -1.40
N VAL A 113 1.43 -1.08 -2.40
CA VAL A 113 2.88 -1.24 -2.21
C VAL A 113 3.59 0.11 -2.39
N LEU A 114 4.84 0.19 -1.95
CA LEU A 114 5.70 1.37 -2.13
C LEU A 114 6.33 1.37 -3.53
N GLY A 115 6.18 2.48 -4.28
CA GLY A 115 6.86 2.70 -5.56
C GLY A 115 8.18 3.47 -5.45
N ASN A 116 8.95 3.56 -6.54
CA ASN A 116 10.21 4.31 -6.53
C ASN A 116 10.00 5.83 -6.55
N HIS A 117 8.91 6.32 -7.14
CA HIS A 117 8.56 7.73 -7.11
C HIS A 117 8.08 8.14 -5.71
N ASP A 118 7.37 7.25 -5.01
CA ASP A 118 6.95 7.42 -3.61
C ASP A 118 8.18 7.50 -2.68
N LEU A 119 9.05 6.48 -2.73
CA LEU A 119 10.31 6.45 -1.97
C LEU A 119 11.19 7.67 -2.31
N SER A 120 11.22 8.10 -3.57
CA SER A 120 11.97 9.28 -3.97
C SER A 120 11.36 10.58 -3.47
N ALA A 121 10.04 10.69 -3.29
CA ALA A 121 9.41 11.87 -2.72
C ALA A 121 9.67 11.95 -1.22
N LEU A 122 9.50 10.82 -0.52
CA LEU A 122 9.83 10.67 0.89
C LEU A 122 11.29 11.06 1.20
N ARG A 123 12.25 10.62 0.38
CA ARG A 123 13.67 11.01 0.54
C ARG A 123 13.93 12.51 0.33
N VAL A 124 13.17 13.18 -0.53
CA VAL A 124 13.25 14.64 -0.66
C VAL A 124 12.66 15.31 0.58
N TYR A 125 11.49 14.86 1.05
CA TYR A 125 10.85 15.36 2.27
C TYR A 125 11.74 15.25 3.51
N ARG A 126 12.42 14.10 3.67
CA ARG A 126 13.37 13.84 4.76
C ARG A 126 14.76 14.48 4.56
N GLY A 127 14.97 15.27 3.50
CA GLY A 127 16.26 15.90 3.19
C GLY A 127 17.39 14.95 2.75
N SER A 128 17.14 13.65 2.65
CA SER A 128 18.14 12.60 2.28
C SER A 128 18.30 12.40 0.77
N LYS A 129 17.71 13.29 -0.04
CA LYS A 129 17.93 13.42 -1.47
C LYS A 129 17.94 14.89 -1.88
N PRO A 130 19.07 15.46 -2.34
CA PRO A 130 19.09 16.82 -2.88
C PRO A 130 18.28 16.91 -4.18
N VAL A 131 17.51 17.99 -4.33
CA VAL A 131 16.79 18.32 -5.55
C VAL A 131 17.63 19.25 -6.40
N VAL A 132 18.08 18.78 -7.57
CA VAL A 132 18.78 19.62 -8.54
C VAL A 132 17.80 20.58 -9.24
N PRO A 133 18.22 21.77 -9.73
CA PRO A 133 17.31 22.78 -10.31
C PRO A 133 16.36 22.23 -11.38
N ARG A 134 16.86 21.38 -12.30
CA ARG A 134 16.06 20.71 -13.34
C ARG A 134 14.96 19.76 -12.81
N GLN A 135 14.93 19.48 -11.51
CA GLN A 135 13.94 18.64 -10.83
C GLN A 135 13.06 19.43 -9.85
N ALA A 136 13.28 20.74 -9.66
CA ALA A 136 12.53 21.56 -8.70
C ALA A 136 11.01 21.46 -8.94
N GLY A 137 10.56 21.64 -10.19
CA GLY A 137 9.15 21.51 -10.55
C GLY A 137 8.54 20.13 -10.24
N LYS A 138 9.32 19.04 -10.35
CA LYS A 138 8.85 17.68 -10.04
C LYS A 138 8.52 17.51 -8.56
N TYR A 139 9.28 18.15 -7.67
CA TYR A 139 9.19 17.95 -6.22
C TYR A 139 8.58 19.14 -5.47
N LYS A 140 8.18 20.22 -6.15
CA LYS A 140 7.53 21.39 -5.51
C LYS A 140 6.35 21.03 -4.60
N TRP A 141 5.56 20.02 -4.98
CA TRP A 141 4.43 19.54 -4.16
C TRP A 141 4.84 18.93 -2.82
N VAL A 142 6.10 18.49 -2.66
CA VAL A 142 6.66 17.91 -1.43
C VAL A 142 6.75 18.96 -0.31
N GLU A 143 6.88 20.24 -0.65
CA GLU A 143 6.81 21.35 0.31
C GLU A 143 5.46 21.41 1.04
N GLY A 144 4.39 20.90 0.41
CA GLY A 144 3.05 20.78 0.99
C GLY A 144 2.78 19.50 1.78
N MET A 145 3.72 18.56 1.87
CA MET A 145 3.56 17.32 2.64
C MET A 145 3.60 17.58 4.14
N SER A 146 2.71 16.90 4.87
CA SER A 146 2.77 16.83 6.34
C SER A 146 3.55 15.61 6.82
N GLU A 147 3.97 15.62 8.09
CA GLU A 147 4.58 14.47 8.75
C GLU A 147 3.69 13.21 8.67
N ALA A 148 2.37 13.37 8.71
CA ALA A 148 1.41 12.28 8.54
C ALA A 148 1.40 11.71 7.11
N ASP A 149 1.61 12.56 6.10
CA ASP A 149 1.73 12.13 4.69
C ASP A 149 3.05 11.35 4.48
N ALA A 150 4.15 11.79 5.10
CA ALA A 150 5.44 11.10 5.06
C ALA A 150 5.40 9.74 5.79
N ARG A 151 4.83 9.68 7.00
CA ARG A 151 4.67 8.43 7.77
C ARG A 151 3.80 7.39 7.07
N TYR A 152 2.81 7.83 6.29
CA TYR A 152 2.01 6.91 5.47
C TYR A 152 2.88 6.25 4.39
N LEU A 153 3.72 7.01 3.68
CA LEU A 153 4.68 6.44 2.71
C LEU A 153 5.71 5.53 3.38
N GLU A 154 6.20 5.89 4.57
CA GLU A 154 7.14 5.05 5.36
C GLU A 154 6.54 3.71 5.82
N ALA A 155 5.22 3.65 5.96
CA ALA A 155 4.48 2.46 6.36
C ALA A 155 3.99 1.59 5.18
N LEU A 156 4.14 2.04 3.92
CA LEU A 156 3.77 1.23 2.76
C LEU A 156 4.75 0.05 2.61
N PRO A 157 4.25 -1.20 2.51
CA PRO A 157 5.10 -2.35 2.32
C PRO A 157 5.71 -2.37 0.92
N CYS A 158 6.90 -2.95 0.74
CA CYS A 158 7.45 -3.15 -0.60
C CYS A 158 6.67 -4.22 -1.40
N THR A 159 6.02 -5.16 -0.71
CA THR A 159 5.27 -6.27 -1.32
C THR A 159 4.03 -6.67 -0.51
N ILE A 160 2.97 -7.13 -1.17
CA ILE A 160 1.76 -7.67 -0.54
C ILE A 160 1.48 -9.08 -1.08
N SER A 161 1.51 -10.09 -0.20
CA SER A 161 1.02 -11.45 -0.51
C SER A 161 -0.49 -11.54 -0.28
N LEU A 162 -1.20 -12.24 -1.16
CA LEU A 162 -2.63 -12.53 -1.01
C LEU A 162 -3.00 -13.87 -1.67
N ALA A 163 -4.09 -14.50 -1.21
CA ALA A 163 -4.59 -15.76 -1.75
C ALA A 163 -6.06 -15.62 -2.21
N VAL A 164 -6.30 -15.63 -3.52
CA VAL A 164 -7.63 -15.43 -4.12
C VAL A 164 -8.00 -16.67 -4.93
N LYS A 165 -9.17 -17.27 -4.64
CA LYS A 165 -9.70 -18.48 -5.30
C LYS A 165 -8.66 -19.63 -5.39
N GLY A 166 -7.96 -19.88 -4.29
CA GLY A 166 -6.94 -20.95 -4.18
C GLY A 166 -5.60 -20.66 -4.86
N ARG A 167 -5.43 -19.49 -5.51
CA ARG A 167 -4.15 -19.06 -6.11
C ARG A 167 -3.47 -18.01 -5.23
N ARG A 168 -2.16 -18.18 -4.97
CA ARG A 168 -1.32 -17.19 -4.28
C ARG A 168 -0.79 -16.17 -5.29
N TYR A 169 -0.77 -14.89 -4.91
CA TYR A 169 -0.23 -13.77 -5.67
C TYR A 169 0.67 -12.92 -4.78
N VAL A 170 1.66 -12.26 -5.38
CA VAL A 170 2.46 -11.21 -4.73
C VAL A 170 2.36 -9.95 -5.58
N VAL A 171 1.87 -8.87 -4.99
CA VAL A 171 1.93 -7.52 -5.57
C VAL A 171 3.27 -6.91 -5.19
N VAL A 172 3.95 -6.33 -6.18
CA VAL A 172 5.23 -5.61 -6.06
C VAL A 172 5.24 -4.53 -7.14
N HIS A 173 5.92 -3.40 -6.89
CA HIS A 173 5.92 -2.28 -7.84
C HIS A 173 6.65 -2.61 -9.16
N ALA A 174 7.89 -3.12 -9.09
CA ALA A 174 8.73 -3.33 -10.28
C ALA A 174 9.04 -4.82 -10.58
N GLY A 175 9.21 -5.65 -9.55
CA GLY A 175 9.44 -7.10 -9.69
C GLY A 175 10.22 -7.72 -8.53
N LEU A 176 10.49 -9.02 -8.60
CA LEU A 176 11.26 -9.78 -7.61
C LEU A 176 12.53 -10.37 -8.25
N VAL A 177 13.65 -10.30 -7.55
CA VAL A 177 14.92 -10.88 -8.01
C VAL A 177 14.78 -12.42 -8.00
N PRO A 178 15.00 -13.11 -9.15
CA PRO A 178 14.90 -14.57 -9.21
C PRO A 178 15.88 -15.26 -8.25
N GLY A 179 15.45 -16.36 -7.64
CA GLY A 179 16.25 -17.14 -6.68
C GLY A 179 16.40 -16.53 -5.27
N VAL A 180 15.97 -15.28 -5.05
CA VAL A 180 16.05 -14.63 -3.73
C VAL A 180 14.72 -14.80 -2.95
N PRO A 181 14.73 -15.31 -1.70
CA PRO A 181 13.53 -15.39 -0.86
C PRO A 181 12.85 -14.04 -0.64
N LEU A 182 11.52 -14.02 -0.50
CA LEU A 182 10.74 -12.76 -0.41
C LEU A 182 11.15 -11.86 0.77
N GLY A 183 11.57 -12.46 1.89
CA GLY A 183 12.09 -11.74 3.07
C GLY A 183 13.52 -11.19 2.91
N GLU A 184 14.23 -11.57 1.83
CA GLU A 184 15.62 -11.20 1.54
C GLU A 184 15.72 -10.29 0.30
N GLN A 185 14.59 -9.93 -0.32
CA GLN A 185 14.55 -9.06 -1.48
C GLN A 185 15.02 -7.64 -1.14
N ASP A 186 15.88 -7.05 -1.98
CA ASP A 186 16.26 -5.65 -1.84
C ASP A 186 15.11 -4.70 -2.22
N ALA A 187 14.78 -3.77 -1.32
CA ALA A 187 13.73 -2.79 -1.52
C ALA A 187 13.98 -1.88 -2.75
N ARG A 188 15.25 -1.61 -3.10
CA ARG A 188 15.57 -0.85 -4.31
C ARG A 188 15.37 -1.68 -5.58
N ALA A 189 15.74 -2.96 -5.60
CA ALA A 189 15.42 -3.86 -6.70
C ALA A 189 13.90 -3.96 -6.91
N MET A 190 13.13 -4.20 -5.84
CA MET A 190 11.67 -4.32 -5.89
C MET A 190 10.94 -3.06 -6.39
N THR A 191 11.57 -1.89 -6.28
CA THR A 191 11.02 -0.61 -6.74
C THR A 191 11.61 -0.11 -8.05
N THR A 192 12.73 -0.63 -8.56
CA THR A 192 13.41 -0.05 -9.75
C THR A 192 13.81 -1.03 -10.84
N MET A 193 13.72 -2.34 -10.59
CA MET A 193 14.14 -3.35 -11.57
C MET A 193 13.26 -3.32 -12.83
N ARG A 194 13.89 -3.54 -13.99
CA ARG A 194 13.19 -3.75 -15.26
C ARG A 194 13.40 -5.18 -15.71
N LEU A 195 12.48 -6.07 -15.34
CA LEU A 195 12.48 -7.44 -15.84
C LEU A 195 12.25 -7.45 -17.35
N ARG A 196 13.22 -7.95 -18.11
CA ARG A 196 12.95 -8.56 -19.41
C ARG A 196 12.36 -9.94 -19.15
N THR A 197 11.31 -10.28 -19.87
CA THR A 197 10.44 -11.43 -19.65
C THR A 197 11.22 -12.74 -19.42
N MET A 198 10.98 -13.40 -18.28
CA MET A 198 11.46 -14.75 -17.99
C MET A 198 10.28 -15.72 -18.00
N ARG A 199 10.53 -16.99 -18.35
CA ARG A 199 9.53 -18.05 -18.42
C ARG A 199 9.39 -18.77 -17.07
N SER A 200 8.24 -19.44 -16.91
CA SER A 200 7.82 -20.40 -15.87
C SER A 200 7.73 -19.92 -14.41
N GLY A 201 6.90 -20.62 -13.62
CA GLY A 201 6.94 -20.61 -12.16
C GLY A 201 5.82 -19.83 -11.45
N TRP A 202 5.81 -18.50 -11.57
CA TRP A 202 4.91 -17.66 -10.77
C TRP A 202 4.13 -16.65 -11.61
N ILE A 203 2.87 -16.48 -11.22
CA ILE A 203 2.06 -15.37 -11.67
C ILE A 203 2.52 -14.08 -10.97
N LEU A 204 3.57 -13.44 -11.48
CA LEU A 204 3.80 -12.00 -11.29
C LEU A 204 2.67 -11.29 -12.04
N VAL A 205 1.48 -11.23 -11.45
CA VAL A 205 0.31 -10.76 -12.21
C VAL A 205 0.54 -9.29 -12.59
N VAL A 206 0.55 -8.95 -13.88
CA VAL A 206 -0.21 -9.63 -14.94
C VAL A 206 0.61 -10.37 -16.03
N PHE A 207 1.53 -11.27 -15.65
CA PHE A 207 1.98 -12.38 -16.51
C PHE A 207 2.03 -13.72 -15.73
N THR A 208 1.60 -14.82 -16.37
CA THR A 208 1.17 -16.05 -15.69
C THR A 208 2.13 -17.24 -15.85
N GLY A 209 2.14 -18.14 -14.86
CA GLY A 209 2.81 -19.45 -14.86
C GLY A 209 2.30 -20.35 -13.73
N GLU A 210 2.34 -21.67 -13.90
CA GLU A 210 1.90 -22.66 -12.90
C GLU A 210 3.05 -23.26 -12.07
N VAL A 211 2.70 -23.83 -10.92
CA VAL A 211 3.64 -24.32 -9.88
C VAL A 211 3.73 -25.85 -9.93
N SER A 212 4.93 -26.40 -9.77
CA SER A 212 5.18 -27.83 -9.56
C SER A 212 5.99 -28.08 -8.27
N GLN A 213 5.85 -29.28 -7.69
CA GLN A 213 6.63 -29.71 -6.51
C GLN A 213 7.84 -30.55 -6.92
N GLU A 214 8.98 -30.31 -6.27
CA GLU A 214 10.16 -31.16 -6.40
C GLU A 214 10.86 -31.29 -5.03
N GLY A 215 11.11 -32.52 -4.58
CA GLY A 215 11.97 -32.79 -3.41
C GLY A 215 11.47 -32.37 -2.02
N GLY A 216 10.17 -32.10 -1.83
CA GLY A 216 9.58 -31.91 -0.49
C GLY A 216 9.95 -30.60 0.23
N ARG A 217 10.46 -29.60 -0.49
CA ARG A 217 10.65 -28.22 0.02
C ARG A 217 9.88 -27.24 -0.86
N GLU A 218 9.16 -26.27 -0.26
CA GLU A 218 8.69 -25.10 -1.01
C GLU A 218 9.90 -24.21 -1.33
N THR A 219 10.52 -24.41 -2.50
CA THR A 219 11.56 -23.52 -3.03
C THR A 219 11.02 -22.69 -4.18
N THR A 220 11.27 -21.38 -4.16
CA THR A 220 11.07 -20.46 -5.29
C THR A 220 12.09 -20.71 -6.42
N LYS A 221 11.98 -21.88 -7.06
CA LYS A 221 12.54 -22.12 -8.40
C LYS A 221 11.61 -21.51 -9.46
N TRP A 222 12.19 -21.17 -10.62
CA TRP A 222 11.54 -20.61 -11.80
C TRP A 222 11.79 -21.54 -12.99
#